data_AF-A0A6L8C975-F1
#
_entry.id   AF-A0A6L8C975-F1
#
_cell.length_a   1.000
_cell.length_b   1.000
_cell.length_c   1.000
_cell.angle_alpha   90.00
_cell.angle_beta   90.00
_cell.angle_gamma   90.00
#
_symmetry.space_group_name_H-M   'P 1'
#
loop_
_entity.id
_entity.type
_entity.pdbx_description
1 polymer ?
#
loop_
_entity_poly.entity_id
_entity_poly.type
_entity_poly.pdbx_seq_one_letter_code
_entity_poly.pdbx_strand_id
1 'polypeptide(L)' 'MPSAFRRARREALHILVAWGICMIWTIGYCAFFAYGSGDISLLWGMPQWVVFGIALPWVIATLYSLWFALFYMKAEDP' A
#
# COMPACT_ATOMS: atom_id res chain seq x y z
N MET A 1 -29.63 11.06 -4.01
CA MET A 1 -28.31 11.72 -3.89
C MET A 1 -27.52 11.33 -2.62
N PRO A 2 -28.09 11.13 -1.41
CA PRO A 2 -27.30 10.81 -0.19
C PRO A 2 -26.66 9.40 -0.14
N SER A 3 -27.19 8.44 -0.91
CA SER A 3 -26.73 7.05 -0.90
C SER A 3 -25.40 6.86 -1.63
N ALA A 4 -25.23 7.50 -2.79
CA ALA A 4 -23.99 7.43 -3.58
C ALA A 4 -22.77 7.99 -2.82
N PHE A 5 -22.93 9.14 -2.14
CA PHE A 5 -21.86 9.73 -1.34
C PHE A 5 -21.42 8.84 -0.17
N ARG A 6 -22.37 8.22 0.54
CA ARG A 6 -22.06 7.27 1.62
C ARG A 6 -21.32 6.02 1.12
N ARG A 7 -21.64 5.55 -0.08
CA ARG A 7 -20.98 4.39 -0.71
C ARG A 7 -19.55 4.73 -1.13
N ALA A 8 -19.37 5.83 -1.85
CA ALA A 8 -18.06 6.34 -2.24
C ALA A 8 -17.13 6.58 -1.03
N ARG A 9 -17.67 7.09 0.09
CA ARG A 9 -16.88 7.28 1.32
C ARG A 9 -16.41 5.96 1.93
N ARG A 10 -17.23 4.91 1.90
CA ARG A 10 -16.86 3.59 2.40
C ARG A 10 -15.81 2.95 1.51
N GLU A 11 -15.99 3.03 0.20
CA GLU A 11 -15.04 2.53 -0.80
C GLU A 11 -13.67 3.22 -0.68
N ALA A 12 -13.65 4.55 -0.54
CA ALA A 12 -12.43 5.31 -0.29
C ALA A 12 -11.74 4.91 1.02
N LEU A 13 -12.49 4.54 2.06
CA LEU A 13 -11.94 4.12 3.34
C LEU A 13 -11.17 2.79 3.22
N HIS A 14 -11.59 1.87 2.34
CA HIS A 14 -10.83 0.63 2.07
C HIS A 14 -9.45 0.92 1.50
N ILE A 15 -9.37 1.79 0.49
CA ILE A 15 -8.11 2.20 -0.12
C ILE A 15 -7.24 2.94 0.91
N LEU A 16 -7.84 3.86 1.68
CA LEU A 16 -7.13 4.61 2.72
C LEU A 16 -6.51 3.69 3.78
N VAL A 17 -7.24 2.68 4.25
CA VAL A 17 -6.73 1.71 5.23
C VAL A 17 -5.58 0.88 4.64
N ALA A 18 -5.71 0.41 3.39
CA ALA A 18 -4.65 -0.34 2.72
C ALA A 18 -3.35 0.47 2.61
N TRP A 19 -3.46 1.74 2.19
CA TRP A 19 -2.31 2.64 2.12
C TRP A 19 -1.79 3.08 3.50
N GLY A 20 -2.66 3.14 4.51
CA GLY A 20 -2.26 3.36 5.91
C GLY A 20 -1.40 2.22 6.45
N ILE A 21 -1.76 0.97 6.19
CA ILE A 21 -0.95 -0.21 6.53
C ILE A 21 0.39 -0.17 5.78
N CYS A 22 0.36 0.16 4.49
CA CYS A 22 1.57 0.35 3.68
C CYS A 22 2.52 1.40 4.28
N MET A 23 1.98 2.53 4.74
CA MET A 23 2.75 3.59 5.40
C MET A 23 3.38 3.10 6.71
N ILE A 24 2.60 2.44 7.56
CA ILE A 24 3.08 1.90 8.84
C ILE A 24 4.21 0.89 8.60
N TRP A 25 4.04 -0.02 7.65
CA TRP A 25 5.08 -0.98 7.25
C TRP A 25 6.34 -0.25 6.79
N THR A 26 6.20 0.73 5.90
CA THR A 26 7.33 1.46 5.32
C THR A 26 8.14 2.17 6.39
N ILE A 27 7.47 2.90 7.27
CA ILE A 27 8.12 3.64 8.36
C ILE A 27 8.80 2.67 9.33
N GLY A 28 8.08 1.63 9.76
CA GLY A 28 8.63 0.63 10.69
C GLY A 28 9.87 -0.05 10.12
N TYR A 29 9.76 -0.58 8.89
CA TYR A 29 10.86 -1.29 8.24
C TYR A 29 12.09 -0.38 8.04
N CYS A 30 11.90 0.85 7.57
CA CYS A 30 13.01 1.78 7.41
C CYS A 30 13.64 2.16 8.76
N ALA A 31 12.83 2.35 9.81
CA ALA A 31 13.34 2.67 11.14
C ALA A 31 14.27 1.59 11.70
N PHE A 32 13.96 0.31 11.46
CA PHE A 32 14.78 -0.81 11.97
C PHE A 32 15.96 -1.19 11.07
N PHE A 33 15.84 -1.06 9.75
CA PHE A 33 16.80 -1.67 8.81
C PHE A 33 17.58 -0.65 7.96
N ALA A 34 17.11 0.59 7.83
CA ALA A 34 17.81 1.62 7.05
C ALA A 34 18.85 2.38 7.90
N TYR A 35 18.63 2.50 9.21
CA TYR A 35 19.51 3.22 10.11
C TYR A 35 20.44 2.27 10.86
N GLY A 36 21.75 2.53 10.83
CA GLY A 36 22.75 1.80 11.62
C GLY A 36 23.31 0.52 10.96
N SER A 37 22.89 0.18 9.74
CA SER A 37 23.53 -0.87 8.95
C SER A 37 24.82 -0.33 8.32
N GLY A 38 25.97 -0.68 8.92
CA GLY A 38 27.30 -0.30 8.41
C GLY A 38 27.58 -0.86 7.00
N ASP A 39 27.00 -2.01 6.67
CA ASP A 39 27.02 -2.62 5.35
C ASP A 39 25.61 -2.63 4.74
N ILE A 40 25.46 -1.92 3.62
CA ILE A 40 24.21 -1.86 2.86
C ILE A 40 24.24 -2.96 1.81
N SER A 41 23.51 -4.04 2.05
CA SER A 41 23.28 -5.08 1.03
C SER A 41 22.45 -4.52 -0.12
N LEU A 42 22.92 -4.71 -1.35
CA LEU A 42 22.20 -4.31 -2.55
C LEU A 42 21.40 -5.48 -3.12
N LEU A 43 20.15 -5.21 -3.47
CA LEU A 43 19.26 -6.10 -4.23
C LEU A 43 18.79 -5.34 -5.47
N TRP A 44 19.04 -5.90 -6.65
CA TRP A 44 18.77 -5.26 -7.95
C TRP A 44 19.37 -3.84 -8.09
N GLY A 45 20.54 -3.61 -7.50
CA GLY A 45 21.23 -2.31 -7.54
C GLY A 45 20.69 -1.24 -6.58
N MET A 46 19.65 -1.56 -5.80
CA MET A 46 19.13 -0.69 -4.74
C MET A 46 19.39 -1.30 -3.38
N PRO A 47 19.43 -0.51 -2.29
CA PRO A 47 19.50 -1.07 -0.95
C PRO A 47 18.37 -2.06 -0.68
N GLN A 48 18.69 -3.21 -0.11
CA GLN A 48 17.72 -4.27 0.17
C GLN A 48 16.54 -3.76 1.02
N TRP A 49 16.81 -2.84 1.95
CA TRP A 49 15.78 -2.23 2.77
C TRP A 49 14.81 -1.34 1.98
N VAL A 50 15.24 -0.76 0.86
CA VAL A 50 14.34 -0.02 -0.06
C VAL A 50 13.39 -0.99 -0.75
N VAL A 51 13.90 -2.15 -1.19
CA VAL A 51 13.09 -3.14 -1.90
C VAL A 51 12.00 -3.71 -1.00
N PHE A 52 12.35 -4.15 0.21
CA PHE A 52 11.39 -4.77 1.13
C PHE A 52 10.59 -3.76 1.98
N GLY A 53 11.19 -2.63 2.31
CA GLY A 53 10.55 -1.60 3.11
C GLY A 53 9.64 -0.67 2.31
N ILE A 54 9.92 -0.45 1.02
CA ILE A 54 9.20 0.54 0.20
C ILE A 54 8.56 -0.12 -1.02
N ALA A 55 9.35 -0.75 -1.89
CA ALA A 55 8.84 -1.24 -3.18
C ALA A 55 7.80 -2.37 -3.01
N LEU A 56 8.09 -3.35 -2.15
CA LEU A 56 7.20 -4.48 -1.88
C LEU A 56 5.81 -4.04 -1.34
N PRO A 57 5.70 -3.25 -0.25
CA PRO A 57 4.39 -2.82 0.24
C PRO A 57 3.67 -1.89 -0.75
N TRP A 58 4.40 -1.06 -1.52
CA TRP A 58 3.80 -0.25 -2.58
C TRP A 58 3.17 -1.10 -3.68
N VAL A 59 3.88 -2.13 -4.16
CA VAL A 59 3.35 -3.05 -5.18
C VAL A 59 2.11 -3.76 -4.64
N ILE A 60 2.16 -4.26 -3.41
CA ILE A 60 1.00 -4.92 -2.77
C ILE A 60 -0.19 -3.95 -2.66
N ALA A 61 0.01 -2.73 -2.16
CA ALA A 61 -1.05 -1.74 -2.02
C ALA A 61 -1.64 -1.32 -3.38
N THR A 62 -0.79 -1.22 -4.40
CA THR A 62 -1.20 -0.91 -5.77
C THR A 62 -2.02 -2.05 -6.38
N LEU A 63 -1.55 -3.30 -6.27
CA LEU A 63 -2.27 -4.48 -6.74
C LEU A 63 -3.62 -4.63 -6.03
N TYR A 64 -3.66 -4.41 -4.71
CA TYR A 64 -4.89 -4.39 -3.94
C TYR A 64 -5.83 -3.28 -4.44
N SER A 65 -5.33 -2.07 -4.65
CA SER A 65 -6.12 -0.93 -5.14
C SER A 65 -6.67 -1.21 -6.55
N LEU A 66 -5.87 -1.81 -7.43
CA LEU A 66 -6.28 -2.22 -8.77
C LEU A 66 -7.36 -3.31 -8.71
N TRP A 67 -7.15 -4.35 -7.91
CA TRP A 67 -8.15 -5.40 -7.73
C TRP A 67 -9.46 -4.84 -7.18
N PHE A 68 -9.37 -3.96 -6.17
CA PHE A 68 -10.52 -3.30 -5.57
C PHE A 68 -11.27 -2.43 -6.60
N ALA A 69 -10.56 -1.64 -7.39
CA ALA A 69 -11.17 -0.81 -8.43
C ALA A 69 -11.79 -1.63 -9.56
N LEU A 70 -11.15 -2.74 -9.97
CA LEU A 70 -11.58 -3.52 -11.14
C LEU A 70 -12.68 -4.53 -10.81
N PHE A 71 -12.65 -5.14 -9.63
CA PHE A 71 -13.52 -6.27 -9.28
C PHE A 71 -14.49 -5.96 -8.13
N TYR A 72 -14.15 -5.03 -7.23
CA TYR A 72 -15.00 -4.71 -6.08
C TYR A 72 -15.89 -3.48 -6.32
N MET A 73 -15.37 -2.44 -6.99
CA MET A 73 -16.18 -1.28 -7.40
C MET A 73 -17.10 -1.57 -8.60
N LYS A 74 -16.79 -2.61 -9.40
CA LYS A 74 -17.54 -2.90 -10.62
C LYS A 74 -18.84 -3.67 -10.31
N ALA A 75 -19.94 -2.94 -10.42
CA ALA A 75 -21.33 -3.35 -10.58
C ALA A 75 -21.95 -4.22 -9.46
N GLU A 76 -22.29 -3.58 -8.34
CA GLU A 76 -23.62 -3.80 -7.76
C GLU A 76 -24.61 -2.87 -8.47
N ASP A 77 -24.96 -3.25 -9.71
CA ASP A 77 -26.20 -2.81 -10.35
C ASP A 77 -27.23 -3.96 -10.13
N PRO A 78 -28.49 -3.64 -9.77
CA PRO A 78 -29.47 -4.58 -9.21
C PRO A 78 -29.90 -5.73 -10.13
#